data_AF-A0A846C4Q3-F1
#
_entry.id   AF-A0A846C4Q3-F1
#
_cell.length_a   1.000
_cell.length_b   1.000
_cell.length_c   1.000
_cell.angle_alpha   90.00
_cell.angle_beta   90.00
_cell.angle_gamma   90.00
#
_symmetry.space_group_name_H-M   'P 1'
#
loop_
_entity.id
_entity.type
_entity.pdbx_description
1 polymer ?
#
loop_
_entity_poly.entity_id
_entity_poly.type
_entity_poly.pdbx_seq_one_letter_code
_entity_poly.pdbx_strand_id
1 'polypeptide(L)' 'MVKFKYRKIIFLIIIAILAGGSMVTYSQSDTNFLLKTVELIIFQQMATILIYLTCFGWDLLRSR' A
#
# COMPACT_ATOMS: atom_id res chain seq x y z
N MET A 1 -0.16 21.50 8.74
CA MET A 1 -0.27 21.04 7.33
C MET A 1 1.06 20.44 6.91
N VAL A 2 1.15 19.11 6.80
CA VAL A 2 2.35 18.45 6.25
C VAL A 2 2.51 18.88 4.79
N LYS A 3 3.65 19.46 4.41
CA LYS A 3 3.88 19.89 3.01
C LYS A 3 3.74 18.68 2.08
N PHE A 4 3.18 18.90 0.89
CA PHE A 4 2.96 17.86 -0.14
C PHE A 4 4.20 16.97 -0.40
N LYS A 5 5.39 17.57 -0.39
CA LYS A 5 6.68 16.85 -0.51
C LYS A 5 6.87 15.77 0.56
N TYR A 6 6.53 16.07 1.82
CA TYR A 6 6.65 15.10 2.92
C TYR A 6 5.60 13.99 2.82
N ARG A 7 4.37 14.31 2.38
CA ARG A 7 3.32 13.30 2.15
C ARG A 7 3.74 12.29 1.08
N LYS A 8 4.37 12.74 0.00
CA LYS A 8 4.93 11.86 -1.03
C LYS A 8 6.04 10.94 -0.50
N ILE A 9 6.93 11.46 0.33
CA ILE A 9 7.99 10.65 0.95
C ILE A 9 7.39 9.60 1.88
N ILE A 10 6.44 9.99 2.74
CA ILE A 10 5.73 9.09 3.65
C ILE A 10 4.99 8.00 2.88
N PHE A 11 4.25 8.37 1.82
CA PHE A 11 3.58 7.43 0.93
C PHE A 11 4.55 6.37 0.37
N LEU A 12 5.70 6.83 -0.17
CA LEU A 12 6.71 5.93 -0.74
C LEU A 12 7.32 4.99 0.30
N ILE A 13 7.62 5.48 1.51
CA ILE A 13 8.15 4.66 2.61
C ILE A 13 7.13 3.59 3.00
N ILE A 14 5.86 3.95 3.17
CA ILE A 14 4.82 3.00 3.59
C ILE A 14 4.58 1.93 2.50
N ILE A 15 4.54 2.32 1.22
CA ILE A 15 4.42 1.38 0.10
C ILE A 15 5.63 0.43 0.03
N ALA A 16 6.84 0.93 0.24
CA ALA A 16 8.04 0.09 0.24
C ALA A 16 8.02 -0.95 1.37
N ILE A 17 7.61 -0.54 2.58
CA ILE A 17 7.45 -1.45 3.72
C ILE A 17 6.34 -2.48 3.43
N LEU A 18 5.21 -2.04 2.87
CA LEU A 18 4.10 -2.92 2.52
C LEU A 18 4.53 -3.97 1.48
N ALA A 19 5.20 -3.55 0.41
CA ALA A 19 5.68 -4.44 -0.63
C ALA A 19 6.70 -5.46 -0.09
N GLY A 20 7.69 -5.00 0.69
CA GLY A 20 8.68 -5.88 1.31
C GLY A 20 8.06 -6.86 2.32
N GLY A 21 7.26 -6.35 3.25
CA GLY A 21 6.64 -7.17 4.30
C GLY A 21 5.68 -8.22 3.75
N SER A 22 4.87 -7.85 2.75
CA SER A 22 3.95 -8.78 2.10
C SER A 22 4.66 -9.86 1.26
N MET A 23 5.83 -9.56 0.69
CA MET A 23 6.67 -10.57 0.01
C MET A 23 7.26 -11.58 1.00
N VAL A 24 7.67 -11.12 2.20
CA VAL A 24 8.19 -11.99 3.26
C VAL A 24 7.10 -12.97 3.73
N THR A 25 5.90 -12.47 4.02
CA THR A 25 4.79 -13.33 4.45
C THR A 25 4.34 -14.29 3.33
N TYR A 26 4.36 -13.84 2.08
CA TYR A 26 4.09 -14.69 0.91
C TYR A 26 5.10 -15.84 0.78
N SER A 27 6.39 -15.55 1.00
CA SER A 27 7.46 -16.55 0.90
C SER A 27 7.39 -17.60 2.01
N GLN A 28 6.84 -17.26 3.17
CA GLN A 28 6.70 -18.17 4.32
C GLN A 28 5.36 -18.93 4.34
N SER A 29 4.47 -18.67 3.38
CA SER A 29 3.15 -19.29 3.33
C SER A 29 3.17 -20.66 2.65
N ASP A 30 2.73 -21.68 3.39
CA ASP A 30 2.58 -23.08 2.92
C ASP A 30 1.28 -23.33 2.14
N THR A 31 0.50 -22.29 1.82
CA THR A 31 -0.76 -22.44 1.08
C THR A 31 -0.50 -22.66 -0.42
N ASN A 32 -1.55 -23.13 -1.12
CA ASN A 32 -1.54 -23.30 -2.57
C ASN A 32 -1.07 -22.02 -3.27
N PHE A 33 -0.06 -22.16 -4.15
CA PHE A 33 0.58 -21.04 -4.85
C PHE A 33 -0.42 -20.05 -5.44
N LEU A 34 -1.38 -20.56 -6.21
CA LEU A 34 -2.41 -19.73 -6.86
C LEU A 34 -3.25 -18.93 -5.86
N LEU A 35 -3.62 -19.56 -4.73
CA LEU A 35 -4.45 -18.94 -3.70
C LEU A 35 -3.69 -17.83 -2.98
N LYS A 36 -2.46 -18.09 -2.51
CA LYS A 36 -1.64 -17.03 -1.87
C LYS A 36 -1.28 -15.90 -2.81
N THR A 37 -1.07 -16.16 -4.11
CA THR A 37 -0.78 -15.09 -5.07
C THR A 37 -2.00 -14.18 -5.22
N VAL A 38 -3.20 -14.75 -5.34
CA VAL A 38 -4.44 -13.96 -5.44
C VAL A 38 -4.68 -13.16 -4.16
N GLU A 39 -4.53 -13.77 -2.99
CA GLU A 39 -4.65 -13.07 -1.69
C GLU A 39 -3.64 -11.94 -1.56
N LEU A 40 -2.37 -12.18 -1.93
CA LEU A 40 -1.32 -11.17 -1.91
C LEU A 40 -1.66 -9.97 -2.80
N ILE A 41 -2.10 -10.22 -4.03
CA ILE A 41 -2.45 -9.16 -4.97
C ILE A 41 -3.62 -8.34 -4.43
N ILE A 42 -4.68 -8.98 -3.95
CA ILE A 42 -5.85 -8.30 -3.39
C ILE A 42 -5.43 -7.45 -2.19
N PHE A 43 -4.64 -8.01 -1.28
CA PHE A 43 -4.13 -7.30 -0.11
C PHE A 43 -3.30 -6.08 -0.49
N GLN A 44 -2.32 -6.23 -1.40
CA GLN A 44 -1.47 -5.13 -1.84
C GLN A 44 -2.27 -4.02 -2.52
N GLN A 45 -3.26 -4.36 -3.36
CA GLN A 45 -4.12 -3.38 -4.03
C GLN A 45 -4.97 -2.61 -3.03
N MET A 46 -5.66 -3.31 -2.12
CA MET A 46 -6.53 -2.67 -1.12
C MET A 46 -5.73 -1.78 -0.16
N ALA A 47 -4.58 -2.25 0.32
CA ALA A 47 -3.71 -1.46 1.18
C ALA A 47 -3.16 -0.22 0.46
N THR A 48 -2.74 -0.35 -0.81
CA THR A 48 -2.25 0.77 -1.62
C THR A 48 -3.32 1.85 -1.81
N ILE A 49 -4.57 1.46 -2.06
CA ILE A 49 -5.71 2.40 -2.18
C ILE A 49 -5.91 3.16 -0.87
N LEU A 50 -5.92 2.46 0.28
CA LEU A 50 -6.07 3.08 1.59
C LEU A 50 -4.91 4.05 1.90
N ILE A 51 -3.68 3.66 1.61
CA ILE A 51 -2.49 4.51 1.81
C ILE A 51 -2.56 5.76 0.90
N TYR A 52 -3.01 5.61 -0.33
CA TYR A 52 -3.20 6.73 -1.25
C TYR A 52 -4.26 7.71 -0.76
N LEU A 53 -5.43 7.22 -0.36
CA LEU A 53 -6.53 8.07 0.15
C LEU A 53 -6.14 8.78 1.46
N THR A 54 -5.40 8.13 2.35
CA THR A 54 -4.93 8.76 3.58
C THR A 54 -3.85 9.82 3.32
N CYS A 55 -2.94 9.58 2.37
CA CYS A 55 -1.87 10.53 2.04
C CYS A 55 -2.35 11.72 1.18
N PHE A 56 -3.28 11.50 0.26
CA PHE A 56 -3.65 12.47 -0.78
C PHE A 56 -5.15 12.71 -0.94
N GLY A 57 -6.01 11.96 -0.25
CA GLY A 57 -7.47 12.06 -0.40
C GLY A 57 -8.02 13.43 -0.04
N TRP A 58 -7.43 14.12 0.94
CA TRP A 58 -7.81 15.49 1.28
C TRP A 58 -7.48 16.50 0.15
N ASP A 59 -6.38 16.29 -0.58
CA ASP A 59 -6.02 17.15 -1.70
C ASP A 59 -6.96 16.92 -2.90
N LEU A 60 -7.41 15.68 -3.10
CA LEU A 60 -8.42 15.30 -4.09
C LEU A 60 -9.79 15.95 -3.82
N LEU A 61 -10.22 15.98 -2.55
CA LEU A 61 -11.48 16.61 -2.13
C LEU A 61 -11.43 18.13 -2.17
N ARG A 62 -10.26 18.73 -1.91
CA ARG A 62 -10.06 20.19 -1.89
C ARG A 62 -9.88 20.80 -3.28
N SER A 63 -9.47 20.02 -4.28
CA SER A 63 -9.31 20.47 -5.66
C SER A 63 -10.64 20.55 -6.44
N ARG A 64 -11.77 20.22 -5.80
CA ARG A 64 -13.13 20.35 -6.31
C ARG A 64 -13.84 21.52 -5.67
#